data_AF-A0A6M1M039-F1
#
_entry.id   AF-A0A6M1M039-F1
#
_cell.length_a   1.000
_cell.length_b   1.000
_cell.length_c   1.000
_cell.angle_alpha   90.00
_cell.angle_beta   90.00
_cell.angle_gamma   90.00
#
_symmetry.space_group_name_H-M   'P 1'
#
loop_
_entity.id
_entity.type
_entity.pdbx_description
1 polymer ?
#
loop_
_entity_poly.entity_id
_entity_poly.type
_entity_poly.pdbx_seq_one_letter_code
_entity_poly.pdbx_strand_id
1 'polypeptide(L)'
;MEEKGCPKTLAAFEYDGRAVLDFLIAASPWGSIDQAIASLSLFAHPDVVAATGRRAVFHTVRGRTADRGTITGGVMVDDNASPAVAFEWSTGLKRAMTRDLTCCHLYASSSDPEAYTDLRNIFYAPSFIAKLTDSQARSLPEVHALHVLRYRAFALHGYCGPGSTIRPPKPQNYDGLTWADPAGAGATAEQVEATFRARLAQKPKDRITKSVARCGWVFSGGHPDPQVVYDGRS
;
A
#
# COMPACT_ATOMS: atom_id res chain seq x y z
N MET A 1 -39.55 20.64 -7.37
CA MET A 1 -38.50 21.42 -8.04
C MET A 1 -37.50 21.76 -6.95
N GLU A 2 -36.47 20.94 -6.75
CA GLU A 2 -35.47 21.19 -5.71
C GLU A 2 -34.71 22.46 -6.05
N GLU A 3 -34.68 23.42 -5.12
CA GLU A 3 -33.79 24.57 -5.22
C GLU A 3 -32.35 24.07 -5.29
N LYS A 4 -31.70 24.26 -6.45
CA LYS A 4 -30.25 24.11 -6.55
C LYS A 4 -29.62 25.20 -5.68
N GLY A 5 -29.19 24.83 -4.48
CA GLY A 5 -28.41 25.71 -3.62
C GLY A 5 -27.19 26.26 -4.37
N CYS A 6 -26.87 27.53 -4.11
CA CYS A 6 -25.70 28.19 -4.70
C CYS A 6 -24.43 27.35 -4.42
N PRO A 7 -23.57 27.09 -5.42
CA PRO A 7 -22.37 26.28 -5.21
C PRO A 7 -21.46 26.94 -4.16
N LYS A 8 -21.14 26.19 -3.09
CA LYS A 8 -20.18 26.62 -2.07
C LYS A 8 -18.77 26.65 -2.68
N THR A 9 -18.03 27.72 -2.41
CA THR A 9 -16.61 27.83 -2.78
C THR A 9 -15.73 27.44 -1.58
N LEU A 10 -14.42 27.26 -1.81
CA LEU A 10 -13.47 26.94 -0.74
C LEU A 10 -13.48 27.99 0.39
N ALA A 11 -13.79 29.26 0.09
CA ALA A 11 -13.94 30.32 1.09
C ALA A 11 -15.10 30.06 2.07
N ALA A 12 -16.17 29.39 1.63
CA ALA A 12 -17.29 29.02 2.49
C ALA A 12 -16.93 27.91 3.50
N PHE A 13 -15.77 27.27 3.33
CA PHE A 13 -15.19 26.31 4.25
C PHE A 13 -13.95 26.88 4.95
N GLU A 14 -13.73 28.20 4.90
CA GLU A 14 -12.56 28.85 5.52
C GLU A 14 -11.23 28.27 5.05
N TYR A 15 -11.18 27.78 3.81
CA TYR A 15 -10.02 27.10 3.23
C TYR A 15 -9.63 25.78 3.92
N ASP A 16 -10.51 25.20 4.73
CA ASP A 16 -10.36 23.87 5.31
C ASP A 16 -10.75 22.78 4.29
N GLY A 17 -9.74 22.20 3.65
CA GLY A 17 -9.93 21.09 2.72
C GLY A 17 -10.51 19.82 3.35
N ARG A 18 -10.32 19.59 4.66
CA ARG A 18 -10.93 18.46 5.36
C ARG A 18 -12.42 18.66 5.52
N ALA A 19 -12.85 19.87 5.90
CA ALA A 19 -14.26 20.22 5.98
C ALA A 19 -14.97 20.10 4.61
N VAL A 20 -14.28 20.48 3.52
CA VAL A 20 -14.79 20.25 2.15
C VAL A 20 -14.98 18.75 1.88
N LEU A 21 -13.97 17.93 2.21
CA LEU A 21 -14.05 16.49 1.99
C LEU A 21 -15.17 15.84 2.82
N ASP A 22 -15.29 16.20 4.10
CA ASP A 22 -16.36 15.69 4.97
C ASP A 22 -17.74 16.08 4.42
N PHE A 23 -17.91 17.31 3.93
CA PHE A 23 -19.14 17.76 3.26
C PHE A 23 -19.44 16.96 1.99
N LEU A 24 -18.45 16.74 1.13
CA LEU A 24 -18.63 15.98 -0.12
C LEU A 24 -18.97 14.51 0.16
N ILE A 25 -18.31 13.90 1.14
CA ILE A 25 -18.53 12.49 1.50
C ILE A 25 -19.90 12.31 2.17
N ALA A 26 -20.31 13.22 3.05
CA ALA A 26 -21.64 13.21 3.65
C ALA A 26 -22.77 13.31 2.61
N ALA A 27 -22.55 14.06 1.53
CA ALA A 27 -23.50 14.19 0.41
C ALA A 27 -23.43 13.02 -0.60
N SER A 28 -22.43 12.13 -0.47
CA SER A 28 -22.24 10.99 -1.35
C SER A 28 -22.96 9.73 -0.84
N PRO A 29 -23.12 8.69 -1.68
CA PRO A 29 -23.62 7.39 -1.22
C PRO A 29 -22.78 6.72 -0.13
N TRP A 30 -21.52 7.11 0.08
CA TRP A 30 -20.72 6.59 1.20
C TRP A 30 -21.21 7.11 2.55
N GLY A 31 -21.76 8.32 2.61
CA GLY A 31 -22.34 8.96 3.80
C GLY A 31 -21.36 9.28 4.94
N SER A 32 -20.20 8.61 5.02
CA SER A 32 -19.19 8.82 6.05
C SER A 32 -17.78 8.53 5.53
N ILE A 33 -16.78 9.12 6.19
CA ILE A 33 -15.36 8.91 5.87
C ILE A 33 -14.95 7.45 6.07
N ASP A 34 -15.41 6.80 7.14
CA ASP A 34 -15.07 5.40 7.41
C ASP A 34 -15.60 4.46 6.32
N GLN A 35 -16.84 4.70 5.86
CA GLN A 35 -17.42 3.94 4.75
C GLN A 35 -16.71 4.22 3.43
N ALA A 36 -16.34 5.48 3.16
CA ALA A 36 -15.55 5.83 1.98
C ALA A 36 -14.18 5.14 2.00
N ILE A 37 -13.50 5.13 3.15
CA ILE A 37 -12.24 4.40 3.34
C ILE A 37 -12.45 2.92 3.08
N ALA A 38 -13.46 2.30 3.69
CA ALA A 38 -13.71 0.86 3.54
C ALA A 38 -13.98 0.46 2.08
N SER A 39 -14.82 1.22 1.39
CA SER A 39 -15.20 0.93 0.00
C SER A 39 -14.16 1.30 -1.04
N LEU A 40 -13.23 2.21 -0.72
CA LEU A 40 -12.25 2.72 -1.69
C LEU A 40 -10.82 2.27 -1.41
N SER A 41 -10.56 1.57 -0.30
CA SER A 41 -9.24 1.05 0.03
C SER A 41 -9.10 -0.40 -0.43
N LEU A 42 -8.16 -0.63 -1.34
CA LEU A 42 -7.88 -1.94 -1.92
C LEU A 42 -6.68 -2.59 -1.22
N PHE A 43 -6.92 -3.74 -0.60
CA PHE A 43 -5.90 -4.58 0.04
C PHE A 43 -5.51 -5.75 -0.87
N ALA A 44 -4.35 -6.36 -0.61
CA ALA A 44 -4.00 -7.62 -1.23
C ALA A 44 -4.88 -8.75 -0.67
N HIS A 45 -5.26 -9.72 -1.51
CA HIS A 45 -6.01 -10.89 -1.09
C HIS A 45 -5.14 -11.77 -0.15
N PRO A 46 -5.73 -12.44 0.85
CA PRO A 46 -4.99 -13.37 1.73
C PRO A 46 -4.15 -14.41 0.97
N ASP A 47 -4.61 -14.90 -0.17
CA ASP A 47 -3.88 -15.85 -1.03
C ASP A 47 -2.55 -15.26 -1.54
N VAL A 48 -2.56 -14.00 -2.00
CA VAL A 48 -1.34 -13.30 -2.45
C VAL A 48 -0.36 -13.11 -1.28
N VAL A 49 -0.89 -12.70 -0.13
CA VAL A 49 -0.10 -12.54 1.09
C VAL A 49 0.51 -13.88 1.54
N ALA A 50 -0.20 -14.99 1.37
CA ALA A 50 0.32 -16.32 1.61
C ALA A 50 1.35 -16.75 0.56
N ALA A 51 1.12 -16.41 -0.72
CA ALA A 51 2.02 -16.70 -1.83
C ALA A 51 3.40 -16.02 -1.69
N THR A 52 3.46 -14.86 -1.03
CA THR A 52 4.73 -14.20 -0.65
C THR A 52 5.25 -14.66 0.72
N GLY A 53 4.69 -15.72 1.30
CA GLY A 53 5.11 -16.24 2.60
C GLY A 53 4.97 -15.22 3.75
N ARG A 54 4.10 -14.21 3.61
CA ARG A 54 3.88 -13.15 4.60
C ARG A 54 5.16 -12.38 4.96
N ARG A 55 5.98 -12.06 3.96
CA ARG A 55 7.23 -11.30 4.09
C ARG A 55 7.24 -10.12 3.12
N ALA A 56 8.15 -9.17 3.37
CA ALA A 56 8.47 -8.14 2.39
C ALA A 56 8.90 -8.77 1.06
N VAL A 57 8.40 -8.23 -0.05
CA VAL A 57 8.69 -8.75 -1.38
C VAL A 57 10.12 -8.43 -1.81
N PHE A 58 10.59 -7.21 -1.53
CA PHE A 58 11.91 -6.71 -1.90
C PHE A 58 12.64 -6.10 -0.70
N HIS A 59 13.97 -6.30 -0.65
CA HIS A 59 14.85 -5.67 0.33
C HIS A 59 15.15 -4.22 -0.05
N THR A 60 14.17 -3.36 0.18
CA THR A 60 14.25 -1.94 -0.15
C THR A 60 13.74 -1.07 1.00
N VAL A 61 14.21 0.17 1.06
CA VAL A 61 13.74 1.19 2.02
C VAL A 61 13.53 2.52 1.32
N ARG A 62 12.68 3.37 1.89
CA ARG A 62 12.50 4.74 1.41
C ARG A 62 13.70 5.60 1.77
N GLY A 63 14.21 6.34 0.80
CA GLY A 63 15.23 7.36 1.04
C GLY A 63 15.06 8.62 0.21
N ARG A 64 16.07 9.49 0.26
CA ARG A 64 16.08 10.75 -0.49
C ARG A 64 16.31 10.47 -1.97
N THR A 65 15.89 11.40 -2.82
CA THR A 65 16.03 11.26 -4.28
C THR A 65 17.48 11.04 -4.73
N ALA A 66 18.45 11.71 -4.09
CA ALA A 66 19.87 11.56 -4.40
C ALA A 66 20.43 10.16 -4.08
N ASP A 67 19.78 9.42 -3.17
CA ASP A 67 20.28 8.13 -2.68
C ASP A 67 19.63 6.95 -3.42
N ARG A 68 18.63 7.18 -4.28
CA ARG A 68 17.85 6.13 -4.96
C ARG A 68 18.73 5.24 -5.84
N GLY A 69 18.58 3.92 -5.70
CA GLY A 69 19.37 2.91 -6.41
C GLY A 69 20.72 2.60 -5.75
N THR A 70 21.09 3.32 -4.69
CA THR A 70 22.24 2.97 -3.84
C THR A 70 21.90 1.76 -2.98
N ILE A 71 22.87 0.86 -2.82
CA ILE A 71 22.75 -0.34 -2.00
C ILE A 71 23.70 -0.22 -0.81
N THR A 72 23.19 -0.46 0.39
CA THR A 72 24.00 -0.48 1.62
C THR A 72 23.53 -1.65 2.47
N GLY A 73 24.47 -2.51 2.90
CA GLY A 73 24.14 -3.68 3.72
C GLY A 73 23.16 -4.66 3.06
N GLY A 74 23.15 -4.76 1.72
CA GLY A 74 22.21 -5.63 1.01
C GLY A 74 20.77 -5.10 0.96
N VAL A 75 20.56 -3.80 1.21
CA VAL A 75 19.26 -3.13 1.09
C VAL A 75 19.40 -1.97 0.10
N MET A 76 18.48 -1.88 -0.86
CA MET A 76 18.47 -0.79 -1.83
C MET A 76 17.57 0.36 -1.37
N VAL A 77 18.06 1.60 -1.51
CA VAL A 77 17.23 2.80 -1.33
C VAL A 77 16.34 3.01 -2.56
N ASP A 78 15.06 3.23 -2.35
CA ASP A 78 14.08 3.56 -3.39
C ASP A 78 13.11 4.67 -2.93
N ASP A 79 12.16 4.99 -3.78
CA ASP A 79 10.93 5.70 -3.40
C ASP A 79 9.76 4.71 -3.29
N ASN A 80 8.53 5.21 -3.41
CA ASN A 80 7.33 4.37 -3.39
C ASN A 80 7.14 3.52 -4.67
N ALA A 81 8.14 3.42 -5.55
CA ALA A 81 8.10 2.50 -6.68
C ALA A 81 8.14 1.03 -6.23
N SER A 82 9.07 0.63 -5.35
CA SER A 82 9.16 -0.78 -4.91
C SER A 82 7.92 -1.32 -4.20
N PRO A 83 7.23 -0.60 -3.29
CA PRO A 83 6.00 -1.10 -2.68
C PRO A 83 4.84 -1.15 -3.68
N ALA A 84 4.74 -0.16 -4.58
CA ALA A 84 3.75 -0.16 -5.65
C ALA A 84 3.95 -1.35 -6.61
N VAL A 85 5.19 -1.62 -7.02
CA VAL A 85 5.54 -2.76 -7.86
C VAL A 85 5.25 -4.08 -7.16
N ALA A 86 5.62 -4.22 -5.88
CA ALA A 86 5.31 -5.40 -5.09
C ALA A 86 3.81 -5.67 -5.08
N PHE A 87 2.99 -4.67 -4.79
CA PHE A 87 1.54 -4.83 -4.75
C PHE A 87 0.95 -5.14 -6.13
N GLU A 88 1.28 -4.35 -7.16
CA GLU A 88 0.72 -4.49 -8.51
C GLU A 88 1.08 -5.84 -9.14
N TRP A 89 2.33 -6.27 -9.03
CA TRP A 89 2.78 -7.52 -9.66
C TRP A 89 2.29 -8.75 -8.90
N SER A 90 2.20 -8.69 -7.56
CA SER A 90 1.67 -9.80 -6.77
C SER A 90 0.16 -9.98 -6.93
N THR A 91 -0.60 -8.90 -7.13
CA THR A 91 -2.07 -8.96 -7.25
C THR A 91 -2.58 -9.05 -8.69
N GLY A 92 -1.70 -8.88 -9.68
CA GLY A 92 -2.07 -8.83 -11.10
C GLY A 92 -2.69 -7.51 -11.55
N LEU A 93 -2.75 -6.50 -10.67
CA LEU A 93 -3.23 -5.17 -11.02
C LEU A 93 -2.31 -4.52 -12.04
N LYS A 94 -2.92 -3.90 -13.04
CA LYS A 94 -2.18 -3.18 -14.09
C LYS A 94 -1.99 -1.73 -13.67
N ARG A 95 -0.78 -1.20 -13.85
CA ARG A 95 -0.43 0.21 -13.61
C ARG A 95 -1.41 1.21 -14.25
N ALA A 96 -1.94 0.90 -15.43
CA ALA A 96 -2.92 1.74 -16.12
C ALA A 96 -4.23 1.91 -15.32
N MET A 97 -4.62 0.90 -14.54
CA MET A 97 -5.81 0.92 -13.68
C MET A 97 -5.55 1.62 -12.34
N THR A 98 -4.28 1.74 -11.94
CA THR A 98 -3.89 2.29 -10.64
C THR A 98 -3.35 3.72 -10.72
N ARG A 99 -3.43 4.39 -11.88
CA ARG A 99 -2.84 5.72 -12.11
C ARG A 99 -3.36 6.79 -11.14
N ASP A 100 -4.64 6.73 -10.80
CA ASP A 100 -5.31 7.71 -9.93
C ASP A 100 -5.43 7.20 -8.49
N LEU A 101 -4.73 6.11 -8.18
CA LEU A 101 -4.60 5.53 -6.85
C LEU A 101 -3.21 5.79 -6.29
N THR A 102 -3.13 5.90 -4.97
CA THR A 102 -1.89 6.04 -4.23
C THR A 102 -1.60 4.77 -3.44
N CYS A 103 -0.40 4.24 -3.60
CA CYS A 103 0.15 3.18 -2.76
C CYS A 103 0.50 3.76 -1.38
N CYS A 104 -0.16 3.27 -0.34
CA CYS A 104 -0.10 3.77 1.03
C CYS A 104 0.43 2.70 1.98
N HIS A 105 1.00 3.14 3.11
CA HIS A 105 1.43 2.26 4.21
C HIS A 105 0.54 2.43 5.44
N LEU A 106 0.23 1.34 6.14
CA LEU A 106 -0.55 1.36 7.39
C LEU A 106 0.28 1.81 8.60
N TYR A 107 1.55 1.41 8.61
CA TYR A 107 2.52 1.71 9.66
C TYR A 107 3.68 2.48 9.05
N ALA A 108 4.14 3.52 9.75
CA ALA A 108 5.24 4.39 9.32
C ALA A 108 6.60 3.70 9.51
N SER A 109 6.87 2.69 8.70
CA SER A 109 8.05 1.82 8.79
C SER A 109 8.86 1.85 7.48
N SER A 110 8.98 3.03 6.87
CA SER A 110 9.59 3.15 5.55
C SER A 110 11.10 2.91 5.52
N SER A 111 11.75 2.90 6.68
CA SER A 111 13.17 2.56 6.86
C SER A 111 13.39 1.09 7.25
N ASP A 112 12.33 0.30 7.38
CA ASP A 112 12.40 -1.12 7.74
C ASP A 112 12.24 -1.98 6.48
N PRO A 113 13.30 -2.68 6.01
CA PRO A 113 13.25 -3.48 4.80
C PRO A 113 12.27 -4.67 4.91
N GLU A 114 11.98 -5.15 6.12
CA GLU A 114 11.03 -6.25 6.34
C GLU A 114 9.57 -5.80 6.30
N ALA A 115 9.32 -4.49 6.38
CA ALA A 115 7.97 -3.93 6.42
C ALA A 115 7.63 -3.04 5.22
N TYR A 116 8.63 -2.48 4.53
CA TYR A 116 8.40 -1.47 3.50
C TYR A 116 7.68 -2.01 2.26
N THR A 117 7.95 -3.26 1.89
CA THR A 117 7.32 -3.95 0.76
C THR A 117 6.45 -5.14 1.19
N ASP A 118 6.11 -5.24 2.47
CA ASP A 118 5.18 -6.24 2.98
C ASP A 118 3.75 -5.88 2.55
N LEU A 119 3.12 -6.78 1.78
CA LEU A 119 1.78 -6.59 1.25
C LEU A 119 0.71 -6.43 2.35
N ARG A 120 0.96 -6.92 3.56
CA ARG A 120 0.08 -6.73 4.74
C ARG A 120 0.13 -5.31 5.28
N ASN A 121 1.21 -4.57 4.98
CA ASN A 121 1.40 -3.18 5.38
C ASN A 121 0.99 -2.19 4.29
N ILE A 122 0.59 -2.67 3.11
CA ILE A 122 0.32 -1.84 1.93
C ILE A 122 -1.15 -1.94 1.53
N PHE A 123 -1.71 -0.82 1.11
CA PHE A 123 -3.00 -0.77 0.44
C PHE A 123 -3.00 0.34 -0.61
N TYR A 124 -3.93 0.26 -1.55
CA TYR A 124 -4.18 1.32 -2.53
C TYR A 124 -5.44 2.08 -2.14
N ALA A 125 -5.44 3.39 -2.32
CA ALA A 125 -6.65 4.20 -2.19
C ALA A 125 -6.63 5.35 -3.22
N PRO A 126 -7.78 5.88 -3.64
CA PRO A 126 -7.82 7.11 -4.42
C PRO A 126 -7.04 8.22 -3.73
N SER A 127 -6.33 9.04 -4.50
CA SER A 127 -5.40 10.04 -3.96
C SER A 127 -6.05 11.01 -2.95
N PHE A 128 -7.34 11.31 -3.10
CA PHE A 128 -8.07 12.17 -2.16
C PHE A 128 -8.36 11.49 -0.81
N ILE A 129 -8.54 10.16 -0.78
CA ILE A 129 -8.66 9.38 0.46
C ILE A 129 -7.27 9.12 1.06
N ALA A 130 -6.28 8.81 0.23
CA ALA A 130 -4.91 8.54 0.67
C ALA A 130 -4.31 9.67 1.51
N LYS A 131 -4.67 10.93 1.25
CA LYS A 131 -4.21 12.05 2.07
C LYS A 131 -4.74 12.04 3.51
N LEU A 132 -5.83 11.34 3.78
CA LEU A 132 -6.32 11.10 5.15
C LEU A 132 -5.49 10.06 5.91
N THR A 133 -4.70 9.26 5.18
CA THR A 133 -3.91 8.16 5.75
C THR A 133 -2.43 8.52 5.88
N ASP A 134 -1.98 9.60 5.22
CA ASP A 134 -0.65 10.18 5.38
C ASP A 134 -0.41 10.59 6.85
N SER A 135 0.64 10.03 7.43
CA SER A 135 0.99 10.04 8.85
C SER A 135 0.99 11.42 9.54
N GLN A 136 0.03 11.65 10.46
CA GLN A 136 0.21 12.49 11.65
C GLN A 136 -0.11 11.68 12.91
N ALA A 137 0.93 11.03 13.45
CA ALA A 137 0.85 10.09 14.55
C ALA A 137 0.97 10.72 15.95
N ARG A 138 0.87 12.04 16.11
CA ARG A 138 1.13 12.66 17.43
C ARG A 138 -0.07 12.77 18.37
N SER A 139 -1.28 12.46 17.91
CA SER A 139 -2.49 12.58 18.73
C SER A 139 -3.69 11.99 18.00
N LEU A 140 -3.79 10.66 17.89
CA LEU A 140 -4.97 10.06 17.27
C LEU A 140 -5.95 9.58 18.36
N PRO A 141 -7.14 10.20 18.49
CA PRO A 141 -8.24 9.73 19.33
C PRO A 141 -8.88 8.47 18.74
N GLU A 142 -9.92 7.97 19.43
CA GLU A 142 -10.75 6.77 19.14
C GLU A 142 -11.28 6.63 17.70
N VAL A 143 -11.18 7.65 16.85
CA VAL A 143 -11.68 7.66 15.47
C VAL A 143 -10.63 8.26 14.53
N HIS A 144 -9.76 7.44 13.94
CA HIS A 144 -8.95 7.87 12.80
C HIS A 144 -8.95 6.82 11.68
N ALA A 145 -8.89 7.27 10.43
CA ALA A 145 -8.84 6.47 9.21
C ALA A 145 -7.88 5.28 9.28
N LEU A 146 -6.67 5.52 9.80
CA LEU A 146 -5.64 4.49 9.97
C LEU A 146 -6.04 3.38 10.94
N HIS A 147 -6.87 3.67 11.96
CA HIS A 147 -7.32 2.66 12.90
C HIS A 147 -8.24 1.64 12.21
N VAL A 148 -9.19 2.11 11.40
CA VAL A 148 -10.08 1.27 10.60
C VAL A 148 -9.29 0.40 9.61
N LEU A 149 -8.31 1.01 8.92
CA LEU A 149 -7.44 0.31 7.96
C LEU A 149 -6.52 -0.72 8.63
N ARG A 150 -5.93 -0.41 9.79
CA ARG A 150 -5.10 -1.37 10.55
C ARG A 150 -5.92 -2.55 11.05
N TYR A 151 -7.14 -2.30 11.54
CA TYR A 151 -8.03 -3.39 11.92
C TYR A 151 -8.44 -4.24 10.69
N ARG A 152 -8.63 -3.65 9.51
CA ARG A 152 -8.85 -4.41 8.26
C ARG A 152 -7.68 -5.33 7.93
N ALA A 153 -6.44 -4.83 7.99
CA ALA A 153 -5.27 -5.68 7.76
C ALA A 153 -5.15 -6.81 8.80
N PHE A 154 -5.49 -6.53 10.06
CA PHE A 154 -5.61 -7.58 11.08
C PHE A 154 -6.72 -8.59 10.73
N ALA A 155 -7.91 -8.14 10.34
CA ALA A 155 -9.03 -9.01 10.00
C ALA A 155 -8.75 -9.89 8.78
N LEU A 156 -8.02 -9.39 7.77
CA LEU A 156 -7.68 -10.14 6.56
C LEU A 156 -6.47 -11.08 6.76
N HIS A 157 -5.46 -10.66 7.53
CA HIS A 157 -4.14 -11.28 7.51
C HIS A 157 -3.58 -11.64 8.89
N GLY A 158 -4.26 -11.25 9.98
CA GLY A 158 -3.73 -11.31 11.33
C GLY A 158 -2.56 -10.34 11.58
N TYR A 159 -2.38 -9.32 10.74
CA TYR A 159 -1.23 -8.42 10.81
C TYR A 159 -1.40 -7.33 11.88
N CYS A 160 -0.49 -7.31 12.85
CA CYS A 160 -0.48 -6.36 13.97
C CYS A 160 0.54 -5.21 13.80
N GLY A 161 1.17 -5.11 12.62
CA GLY A 161 2.26 -4.17 12.34
C GLY A 161 3.65 -4.77 12.53
N PRO A 162 4.70 -4.04 12.14
CA PRO A 162 6.07 -4.53 12.16
C PRO A 162 6.53 -4.79 13.60
N GLY A 163 7.02 -6.00 13.87
CA GLY A 163 7.51 -6.43 15.18
C GLY A 163 6.47 -6.45 16.31
N SER A 164 5.19 -6.24 16.01
CA SER A 164 4.12 -6.13 17.00
C SER A 164 3.23 -7.36 17.01
N THR A 165 2.82 -7.79 18.21
CA THR A 165 1.76 -8.78 18.42
C THR A 165 0.46 -8.15 18.93
N ILE A 166 0.47 -6.83 19.18
CA ILE A 166 -0.67 -6.10 19.75
C ILE A 166 -1.73 -5.95 18.67
N ARG A 167 -2.87 -6.61 18.90
CA ARG A 167 -4.03 -6.51 18.03
C ARG A 167 -4.55 -5.07 17.99
N PRO A 168 -4.76 -4.47 16.79
CA PRO A 168 -5.45 -3.20 16.67
C PRO A 168 -6.86 -3.29 17.27
N PRO A 169 -7.34 -2.31 18.05
CA PRO A 169 -8.70 -2.34 18.58
C PRO A 169 -9.72 -2.42 17.44
N LYS A 170 -10.87 -3.05 17.67
CA LYS A 170 -11.94 -3.09 16.66
C LYS A 170 -12.69 -1.74 16.69
N PRO A 171 -12.81 -1.01 15.56
CA PRO A 171 -13.66 0.18 15.50
C PRO A 171 -15.14 -0.19 15.75
N GLN A 172 -15.87 0.67 16.47
CA GLN A 172 -17.25 0.38 16.91
C GLN A 172 -18.19 -0.04 15.77
N ASN A 173 -18.13 0.66 14.63
CA ASN A 173 -19.02 0.42 13.49
C ASN A 173 -18.39 -0.45 12.39
N TYR A 174 -17.26 -1.11 12.67
CA TYR A 174 -16.50 -1.83 11.65
C TYR A 174 -17.33 -2.89 10.90
N ASP A 175 -18.18 -3.63 11.60
CA ASP A 175 -18.99 -4.70 11.01
C ASP A 175 -20.08 -4.19 10.07
N GLY A 176 -20.45 -2.91 10.18
CA GLY A 176 -21.41 -2.26 9.29
C GLY A 176 -20.76 -1.68 8.02
N LEU A 177 -19.44 -1.71 7.91
CA LEU A 177 -18.73 -1.13 6.77
C LEU A 177 -18.70 -2.09 5.58
N THR A 178 -19.09 -1.59 4.41
CA THR A 178 -18.92 -2.33 3.15
C THR A 178 -17.51 -2.13 2.59
N TRP A 179 -16.72 -3.20 2.58
CA TRP A 179 -15.33 -3.18 2.12
C TRP A 179 -15.20 -3.49 0.63
N ALA A 180 -14.21 -2.88 -0.02
CA ALA A 180 -13.76 -3.36 -1.33
C ALA A 180 -13.22 -4.80 -1.22
N ASP A 181 -13.47 -5.59 -2.26
CA ASP A 181 -12.88 -6.93 -2.39
C ASP A 181 -11.35 -6.81 -2.57
N PRO A 182 -10.56 -7.60 -1.83
CA PRO A 182 -9.12 -7.54 -1.95
C PRO A 182 -8.64 -8.19 -3.26
N ALA A 183 -7.53 -7.69 -3.81
CA ALA A 183 -7.05 -8.06 -5.14
C ALA A 183 -6.16 -9.31 -5.15
N GLY A 184 -6.31 -10.15 -6.17
CA GLY A 184 -5.45 -11.32 -6.42
C GLY A 184 -5.93 -12.64 -5.79
N ALA A 185 -7.25 -12.83 -5.64
CA ALA A 185 -7.82 -14.10 -5.21
C ALA A 185 -7.34 -15.28 -6.07
N GLY A 186 -7.07 -16.42 -5.45
CA GLY A 186 -6.61 -17.65 -6.11
C GLY A 186 -5.14 -17.68 -6.52
N ALA A 187 -4.34 -16.66 -6.17
CA ALA A 187 -2.93 -16.60 -6.50
C ALA A 187 -2.12 -17.69 -5.75
N THR A 188 -1.25 -18.40 -6.46
CA THR A 188 -0.25 -19.32 -5.86
C THR A 188 1.15 -18.70 -5.86
N ALA A 189 2.05 -19.25 -5.04
CA ALA A 189 3.45 -18.81 -4.99
C ALA A 189 4.13 -18.92 -6.37
N GLU A 190 3.91 -20.02 -7.09
CA GLU A 190 4.50 -20.28 -8.40
C GLU A 190 4.01 -19.27 -9.45
N GLN A 191 2.72 -18.92 -9.43
CA GLN A 191 2.14 -17.95 -10.36
C GLN A 191 2.66 -16.54 -10.11
N VAL A 192 2.74 -16.14 -8.84
CA VAL A 192 3.28 -14.85 -8.44
C VAL A 192 4.76 -14.80 -8.84
N GLU A 193 5.57 -15.79 -8.46
CA GLU A 193 6.99 -15.84 -8.80
C GLU A 193 7.21 -15.78 -10.32
N ALA A 194 6.49 -16.59 -11.10
CA ALA A 194 6.58 -16.60 -12.56
C ALA A 194 6.25 -15.22 -13.16
N THR A 195 5.24 -14.53 -12.62
CA THR A 195 4.88 -13.17 -13.03
C THR A 195 6.03 -12.21 -12.79
N PHE A 196 6.64 -12.22 -11.60
CA PHE A 196 7.78 -11.37 -11.31
C PHE A 196 8.98 -11.70 -12.20
N ARG A 197 9.35 -12.98 -12.35
CA ARG A 197 10.47 -13.39 -13.20
C ARG A 197 10.30 -12.89 -14.64
N ALA A 198 9.10 -13.02 -15.21
CA ALA A 198 8.79 -12.48 -16.54
C ALA A 198 8.94 -10.96 -16.60
N ARG A 199 8.49 -10.21 -15.58
CA ARG A 199 8.60 -8.75 -15.53
C ARG A 199 10.04 -8.25 -15.35
N LEU A 200 10.83 -8.93 -14.52
CA LEU A 200 12.23 -8.61 -14.28
C LEU A 200 13.06 -8.81 -15.57
N ALA A 201 12.82 -9.92 -16.28
CA ALA A 201 13.48 -10.21 -17.57
C ALA A 201 13.18 -9.15 -18.65
N GLN A 202 11.98 -8.56 -18.65
CA GLN A 202 11.62 -7.47 -19.56
C GLN A 202 12.27 -6.13 -19.21
N LYS A 203 12.87 -6.02 -18.02
CA LYS A 203 13.37 -4.76 -17.45
C LYS A 203 14.77 -4.93 -16.85
N PRO A 204 15.78 -5.38 -17.62
CA PRO A 204 17.09 -5.73 -17.07
C PRO A 204 17.86 -4.54 -16.49
N LYS A 205 17.46 -3.29 -16.79
CA LYS A 205 18.12 -2.07 -16.31
C LYS A 205 17.33 -1.36 -15.19
N ASP A 206 16.20 -1.91 -14.76
CA ASP A 206 15.34 -1.30 -13.74
C ASP A 206 15.91 -1.46 -12.33
N ARG A 207 15.63 -0.50 -11.43
CA ARG A 207 16.11 -0.54 -10.05
C ARG A 207 15.59 -1.75 -9.29
N ILE A 208 14.36 -2.18 -9.54
CA ILE A 208 13.80 -3.38 -8.91
C ILE A 208 14.58 -4.62 -9.35
N THR A 209 14.96 -4.70 -10.64
CA THR A 209 15.84 -5.76 -11.13
C THR A 209 17.22 -5.69 -10.48
N LYS A 210 17.80 -4.50 -10.31
CA LYS A 210 19.04 -4.31 -9.53
C LYS A 210 18.88 -4.82 -8.09
N SER A 211 17.78 -4.47 -7.42
CA SER A 211 17.48 -4.89 -6.05
C SER A 211 17.40 -6.41 -5.95
N VAL A 212 16.63 -7.06 -6.81
CA VAL A 212 16.48 -8.52 -6.77
C VAL A 212 17.82 -9.23 -7.02
N ALA A 213 18.56 -8.78 -8.03
CA ALA A 213 19.84 -9.39 -8.40
C ALA A 213 20.96 -9.19 -7.36
N ARG A 214 20.88 -8.14 -6.51
CA ARG A 214 22.00 -7.73 -5.62
C ARG A 214 21.67 -7.73 -4.14
N CYS A 215 20.40 -7.60 -3.79
CA CYS A 215 19.88 -7.53 -2.41
C CYS A 215 19.07 -8.77 -2.07
N GLY A 216 18.38 -9.33 -3.06
CA GLY A 216 17.45 -10.44 -2.88
C GLY A 216 16.00 -10.01 -2.72
N TRP A 217 15.15 -11.03 -2.58
CA TRP A 217 13.71 -10.91 -2.57
C TRP A 217 13.07 -12.17 -1.99
N VAL A 218 11.75 -12.15 -1.84
CA VAL A 218 11.03 -13.20 -1.10
C VAL A 218 11.20 -14.61 -1.68
N PHE A 219 11.30 -14.74 -3.01
CA PHE A 219 11.41 -16.03 -3.72
C PHE A 219 12.83 -16.61 -3.74
N SER A 220 13.85 -15.83 -3.33
CA SER A 220 15.21 -16.32 -3.12
C SER A 220 15.55 -16.47 -1.62
N GLY A 221 14.55 -16.39 -0.74
CA GLY A 221 14.76 -16.41 0.70
C GLY A 221 15.46 -15.17 1.26
N GLY A 222 15.43 -14.04 0.53
CA GLY A 222 16.09 -12.79 0.95
C GLY A 222 17.57 -12.70 0.55
N HIS A 223 18.04 -13.59 -0.34
CA HIS A 223 19.41 -13.56 -0.85
C HIS A 223 19.46 -13.08 -2.31
N PRO A 224 20.57 -12.52 -2.80
CA PRO A 224 20.71 -12.15 -4.21
C PRO A 224 20.31 -13.32 -5.13
N ASP A 225 19.41 -13.08 -6.09
CA ASP A 225 18.92 -14.14 -6.99
C ASP A 225 19.82 -14.25 -8.24
N PRO A 226 20.60 -15.33 -8.41
CA PRO A 226 21.52 -15.48 -9.54
C PRO A 226 20.79 -15.68 -10.88
N GLN A 227 19.50 -15.98 -10.88
CA GLN A 227 18.71 -16.14 -12.10
C GLN A 227 18.20 -14.79 -12.65
N VAL A 228 18.32 -13.72 -11.87
CA VAL A 228 17.89 -12.38 -12.26
C VAL A 228 19.09 -11.56 -12.74
N VAL A 229 19.11 -11.27 -14.03
CA VAL A 229 20.20 -10.54 -14.67
C VAL A 229 19.91 -9.04 -14.68
N TYR A 230 20.83 -8.25 -14.12
CA TYR A 230 20.81 -6.79 -14.18
C TYR A 230 21.91 -6.27 -15.12
N ASP A 231 21.49 -5.60 -16.21
CA ASP A 231 22.37 -5.08 -17.28
C ASP A 231 22.58 -3.56 -17.20
N GLY A 232 22.17 -2.95 -16.08
CA GLY A 232 22.41 -1.53 -15.86
C GLY A 232 23.83 -1.26 -15.38
N ARG A 233 24.25 0.01 -15.49
CA ARG A 233 25.54 0.44 -14.91
C ARG A 233 25.44 0.39 -13.38
N SER A 234 26.56 0.02 -12.75
CA SER A 234 26.72 -0.12 -11.30
C SER A 234 26.54 1.21 -10.57
#